data_AF-A0A3M0ZL58-F1
#
_entry.id   AF-A0A3M0ZL58-F1
#
_cell.length_a   1.000
_cell.length_b   1.000
_cell.length_c   1.000
_cell.angle_alpha   90.00
_cell.angle_beta   90.00
_cell.angle_gamma   90.00
#
_symmetry.space_group_name_H-M   'P 1'
#
loop_
_entity.id
_entity.type
_entity.pdbx_description
1 polymer ?
#
loop_
_entity_poly.entity_id
_entity_poly.type
_entity_poly.pdbx_seq_one_letter_code
_entity_poly.pdbx_strand_id
1 'polypeptide(L)' 'ELAVATAITLFGAGSGAALATVVGVLVEVPVMLSVCSFCNRTRHWFAAAEAA' A
#
# COMPACT_ATOMS: atom_id res chain seq x y z
N GLU A 1 9.08 -2.59 6.97
CA GLU A 1 10.22 -3.02 7.81
C GLU A 1 11.07 -4.12 7.16
N LEU A 2 10.73 -5.42 7.29
CA LEU A 2 11.61 -6.52 6.88
C LEU A 2 12.01 -6.49 5.39
N ALA A 3 11.07 -6.17 4.50
CA ALA A 3 11.31 -6.10 3.04
C ALA A 3 12.37 -5.05 2.67
N VAL A 4 12.38 -3.91 3.35
CA VAL A 4 13.36 -2.83 3.14
C VAL A 4 14.74 -3.29 3.63
N ALA A 5 14.80 -3.92 4.80
CA ALA A 5 16.04 -4.43 5.36
C ALA A 5 16.65 -5.52 4.47
N THR A 6 15.84 -6.48 3.99
CA THR A 6 16.30 -7.55 3.09
C THR A 6 16.73 -7.03 1.71
N ALA A 7 16.07 -5.99 1.19
CA ALA A 7 16.43 -5.38 -0.08
C ALA A 7 17.79 -4.69 -0.01
N ILE A 8 18.05 -3.95 1.07
CA ILE A 8 19.33 -3.28 1.30
C ILE A 8 20.45 -4.31 1.52
N THR A 9 20.20 -5.41 2.22
CA THR A 9 21.22 -6.44 2.47
C THR A 9 21.55 -7.30 1.23
N LEU A 10 20.57 -7.59 0.37
CA LEU A 10 20.77 -8.42 -0.83
C LEU A 10 21.32 -7.62 -2.03
N PHE A 11 20.87 -6.37 -2.19
CA PHE A 11 21.19 -5.58 -3.39
C PHE A 11 22.10 -4.39 -3.11
N GLY A 12 22.32 -4.03 -1.83
CA GLY A 12 23.09 -2.84 -1.44
C GLY A 12 22.27 -1.55 -1.59
N ALA A 13 22.51 -0.57 -0.71
CA ALA A 13 21.73 0.67 -0.63
C ALA A 13 21.79 1.55 -1.91
N GLY A 14 22.85 1.42 -2.72
CA GLY A 14 23.05 2.19 -3.95
C GLY A 14 22.53 1.52 -5.23
N SER A 15 21.97 0.30 -5.13
CA SER A 15 21.49 -0.44 -6.29
C SER A 15 20.06 -0.06 -6.65
N GLY A 16 19.80 0.15 -7.95
CA GLY A 16 18.45 0.40 -8.47
C GLY A 16 17.47 -0.75 -8.17
N ALA A 17 17.96 -1.98 -7.95
CA ALA A 17 17.13 -3.11 -7.54
C ALA A 17 16.57 -2.96 -6.12
N ALA A 18 17.35 -2.39 -5.18
CA ALA A 18 16.87 -2.10 -3.83
C ALA A 18 15.73 -1.07 -3.87
N LEU A 19 15.90 0.02 -4.62
CA LEU A 19 14.87 1.05 -4.79
C LEU A 19 13.57 0.49 -5.39
N ALA A 20 13.66 -0.38 -6.41
CA ALA A 20 12.49 -0.97 -7.04
C ALA A 20 11.63 -1.79 -6.06
N THR A 21 12.26 -2.53 -5.15
CA THR A 21 11.53 -3.33 -4.14
C THR A 21 10.92 -2.47 -3.03
N VAL A 22 11.58 -1.38 -2.64
CA VAL A 22 11.10 -0.48 -1.58
C VAL A 22 9.96 0.41 -2.09
N VAL A 23 10.02 0.87 -3.34
CA VAL A 23 8.96 1.70 -3.93
C VAL A 23 7.62 0.97 -3.94
N GLY A 24 7.60 -0.35 -4.18
CA GLY A 24 6.36 -1.14 -4.12
C GLY A 24 5.63 -1.02 -2.79
N VAL A 25 6.35 -1.22 -1.67
CA VAL A 25 5.75 -1.13 -0.33
C VAL A 25 5.36 0.29 0.05
N LEU A 26 6.12 1.29 -0.45
CA LEU A 26 5.80 2.71 -0.25
C LEU A 26 4.54 3.14 -0.98
N VAL A 27 4.17 2.46 -2.08
CA VAL A 27 2.96 2.77 -2.85
C VAL A 27 1.76 1.95 -2.37
N GLU A 28 1.94 0.68 -2.02
CA GLU A 28 0.84 -0.20 -1.60
C GLU A 28 0.08 0.32 -0.39
N VAL A 29 0.79 0.71 0.67
CA VAL A 29 0.17 1.17 1.92
C VAL A 29 -0.69 2.43 1.71
N PRO A 30 -0.20 3.53 1.10
CA PRO A 30 -1.02 4.70 0.87
C PRO A 30 -2.15 4.47 -0.14
N VAL A 31 -1.95 3.63 -1.15
CA VAL A 31 -3.04 3.23 -2.07
C VAL A 31 -4.15 2.53 -1.30
N MET A 32 -3.80 1.56 -0.45
CA MET A 32 -4.77 0.81 0.35
C MET A 32 -5.54 1.73 1.33
N LEU A 33 -4.84 2.66 1.99
CA LEU A 33 -5.47 3.65 2.86
C LEU A 33 -6.36 4.63 2.09
N SER A 34 -5.97 5.02 0.87
CA SER A 34 -6.77 5.90 0.01
C SER A 34 -8.08 5.24 -0.39
N VAL A 35 -8.03 3.96 -0.79
CA VAL A 35 -9.23 3.17 -1.11
C VAL A 35 -10.11 2.99 0.12
N CYS A 36 -9.53 2.63 1.26
CA CYS A 36 -10.26 2.50 2.53
C CYS A 36 -10.96 3.81 2.91
N SER A 37 -10.25 4.95 2.81
CA SER A 37 -10.81 6.27 3.05
C SER A 37 -11.94 6.61 2.07
N PHE A 38 -11.80 6.24 0.79
CA PHE A 38 -12.84 6.43 -0.22
C PHE A 38 -14.11 5.63 0.13
N CYS A 39 -13.96 4.33 0.41
CA CYS A 39 -15.07 3.47 0.86
C CYS A 39 -15.74 4.00 2.13
N ASN A 40 -14.95 4.49 3.09
CA ASN A 40 -15.46 5.04 4.34
C ASN A 40 -16.24 6.35 4.12
N ARG A 41 -15.89 7.13 3.09
CA ARG A 41 -16.61 8.35 2.68
C ARG A 41 -17.86 8.04 1.86
N THR A 42 -17.87 6.95 1.10
CA THR A 42 -19.03 6.48 0.31
C THR A 42 -19.90 5.47 1.04
N ARG A 43 -19.78 5.33 2.36
CA ARG A 43 -20.63 4.42 3.18
C ARG A 43 -22.12 4.54 2.94
N HIS A 44 -22.59 5.76 2.65
CA HIS A 44 -24.00 6.02 2.36
C HIS A 44 -24.51 5.31 1.09
N TRP A 45 -23.63 4.92 0.18
CA TRP A 45 -23.96 4.14 -1.02
C TRP A 45 -24.25 2.68 -0.68
N PHE A 46 -23.68 2.18 0.42
CA PHE A 46 -23.86 0.81 0.89
C PHE A 46 -25.05 0.67 1.85
N ALA A 47 -25.51 1.75 2.49
CA ALA A 47 -26.66 1.72 3.41
C ALA A 47 -27.97 1.28 2.73
N ALA A 48 -28.11 1.47 1.41
CA ALA A 48 -29.27 0.98 0.66
C ALA A 48 -29.19 -0.52 0.33
N ALA A 49 -28.01 -1.15 0.41
CA ALA A 49 -27.81 -2.56 0.08
C ALA A 49 -28.13 -3.52 1.25
N GLU A 50 -28.21 -3.02 2.49
CA GLU A 50 -28.51 -3.82 3.69
C GLU A 50 -30.02 -3.90 3.99
N ALA A 51 -30.85 -3.15 3.27
CA ALA A 51 -32.31 -3.10 3.45
C ALA A 51 -33.09 -4.04 2.51
N ALA A 52 -32.42 -4.96 1.80
CA ALA A 52 -33.00 -5.98 0.94
C ALA A 52 -32.68 -7.38 1.47
#